data_AF-A0A5C3NDD6-F1
#
_entry.id   AF-A0A5C3NDD6-F1
#
_cell.length_a   1.000
_cell.length_b   1.000
_cell.length_c   1.000
_cell.angle_alpha   90.00
_cell.angle_beta   90.00
_cell.angle_gamma   90.00
#
_symmetry.space_group_name_H-M   'P 1'
#
loop_
_entity.id
_entity.type
_entity.pdbx_description
1 polymer ?
#
loop_
_entity_poly.entity_id
_entity_poly.type
_entity_poly.pdbx_seq_one_letter_code
_entity_poly.pdbx_strand_id
1 'polypeptide(L)'
;MSDPTRVAAGLKAAIHNPNVSEEAKERAVDRLENMGSSTETGGIETNRQLGGYKATLSNPNTSEQAKAHAREVLGAAGYSDVRGEGVTEEEHNTRVLAGYKAALHNPRVSAEAKQHAEEFLRANGAL
;
A
#
# COMPACT_ATOMS: atom_id res chain seq x y z
N MET A 1 7.45 -2.46 -22.50
CA MET A 1 6.02 -2.82 -22.57
C MET A 1 5.29 -1.86 -21.64
N SER A 2 4.28 -1.14 -22.10
CA SER A 2 3.59 -0.14 -21.27
C SER A 2 2.65 -0.83 -20.29
N ASP A 3 2.73 -0.47 -19.01
CA ASP A 3 1.83 -1.00 -17.98
C ASP A 3 0.38 -0.60 -18.29
N PRO A 4 -0.56 -1.56 -18.45
CA PRO A 4 -1.96 -1.28 -18.76
C PRO A 4 -2.63 -0.30 -17.79
N THR A 5 -2.26 -0.39 -16.50
CA THR A 5 -2.71 0.52 -15.44
C THR A 5 -2.24 1.96 -15.65
N ARG A 6 -1.00 2.17 -16.12
CA ARG A 6 -0.49 3.51 -16.44
C ARG A 6 -1.17 4.09 -17.67
N VAL A 7 -1.48 3.25 -18.67
CA VAL A 7 -2.20 3.68 -19.87
C VAL A 7 -3.63 4.11 -19.51
N ALA A 8 -4.34 3.32 -18.71
CA ALA A 8 -5.68 3.68 -18.22
C ALA A 8 -5.67 4.99 -17.42
N ALA A 9 -4.68 5.19 -16.55
CA ALA A 9 -4.51 6.44 -15.80
C ALA A 9 -4.29 7.65 -16.73
N GLY A 10 -3.47 7.49 -17.77
CA GLY A 10 -3.23 8.54 -18.77
C GLY A 10 -4.50 8.91 -19.56
N LEU A 11 -5.30 7.92 -19.94
CA LEU A 11 -6.58 8.18 -20.62
C LEU A 11 -7.58 8.87 -19.70
N LYS A 12 -7.66 8.46 -18.43
CA LYS A 12 -8.49 9.13 -17.42
C LYS A 12 -8.09 10.60 -17.25
N ALA A 13 -6.78 10.87 -17.23
CA ALA A 13 -6.28 12.24 -17.17
C ALA A 13 -6.66 13.06 -18.43
N ALA A 14 -6.59 12.45 -19.62
CA ALA A 14 -6.98 13.11 -20.87
C ALA A 14 -8.47 13.49 -20.89
N ILE A 15 -9.35 12.62 -20.37
CA ILE A 15 -10.80 12.87 -20.27
C ILE A 15 -11.11 14.12 -19.43
N HIS A 16 -10.41 14.31 -18.32
CA HIS A 16 -10.65 15.44 -17.41
C HIS A 16 -9.87 16.72 -17.77
N ASN A 17 -8.98 16.68 -18.77
CA ASN A 17 -8.15 17.82 -19.13
C ASN A 17 -8.95 18.84 -19.96
N PRO A 18 -9.13 20.09 -19.49
CA PRO A 18 -9.87 21.12 -20.24
C PRO A 18 -9.17 21.54 -21.54
N ASN A 19 -7.87 21.27 -21.69
CA ASN A 19 -7.09 21.60 -22.88
C ASN A 19 -7.15 20.51 -23.98
N VAL A 20 -7.92 19.44 -23.75
CA VAL A 20 -8.11 18.35 -24.72
C VAL A 20 -9.45 18.56 -25.43
N SER A 21 -9.49 18.29 -26.74
CA SER A 21 -10.73 18.41 -27.53
C SER A 21 -11.75 17.34 -27.14
N GLU A 22 -13.04 17.64 -27.33
CA GLU A 22 -14.12 16.69 -27.00
C GLU A 22 -14.00 15.37 -27.78
N GLU A 23 -13.68 15.41 -29.07
CA GLU A 23 -13.41 14.20 -29.87
C GLU A 23 -12.25 13.36 -29.31
N ALA A 24 -11.22 14.00 -28.75
CA ALA A 24 -10.10 13.28 -28.13
C ALA A 24 -10.47 12.70 -26.77
N LYS A 25 -11.39 13.34 -26.03
CA LYS A 25 -11.96 12.79 -24.79
C LYS A 25 -12.85 11.59 -25.08
N GLU A 26 -13.73 11.65 -26.08
CA GLU A 26 -14.57 10.50 -26.48
C GLU A 26 -13.72 9.29 -26.84
N ARG A 27 -12.70 9.46 -27.70
CA ARG A 27 -11.79 8.36 -28.03
C ARG A 27 -11.02 7.83 -26.80
N ALA A 28 -10.71 8.69 -25.85
CA ALA A 28 -10.07 8.28 -24.61
C ALA A 28 -11.04 7.47 -23.73
N VAL A 29 -12.34 7.80 -23.70
CA VAL A 29 -13.40 7.03 -23.07
C VAL A 29 -13.54 5.66 -23.72
N ASP A 30 -13.75 5.58 -25.04
CA ASP A 30 -13.88 4.31 -25.76
C ASP A 30 -12.70 3.38 -25.50
N ARG A 31 -11.49 3.93 -25.55
CA ARG A 31 -10.26 3.17 -25.31
C ARG A 31 -10.14 2.74 -23.85
N LEU A 32 -10.58 3.58 -22.92
CA LEU A 32 -10.58 3.26 -21.49
C LEU A 32 -11.62 2.19 -21.16
N GLU A 33 -12.80 2.20 -21.77
CA GLU A 33 -13.83 1.17 -21.59
C GLU A 33 -13.38 -0.18 -22.13
N ASN A 34 -12.79 -0.19 -23.34
CA ASN A 34 -12.26 -1.41 -23.94
C ASN A 34 -11.08 -2.01 -23.13
N MET A 35 -10.31 -1.19 -22.41
CA MET A 35 -9.27 -1.66 -21.47
C MET A 35 -9.81 -1.96 -20.05
N GLY A 36 -10.86 -1.27 -19.62
CA GLY A 36 -11.46 -1.37 -18.30
C GLY A 36 -12.21 -2.68 -18.07
N SER A 37 -12.70 -3.32 -19.13
CA SER A 37 -13.30 -4.66 -19.07
C SER A 37 -12.32 -5.74 -18.56
N SER A 38 -11.01 -5.49 -18.56
CA SER A 38 -9.98 -6.44 -18.08
C SER A 38 -9.19 -5.96 -16.84
N THR A 39 -9.52 -4.79 -16.27
CA THR A 39 -8.72 -4.23 -15.17
C THR A 39 -9.53 -4.23 -13.89
N GLU A 40 -9.10 -5.06 -12.92
CA GLU A 40 -9.66 -5.16 -11.56
C GLU A 40 -9.35 -3.90 -10.74
N THR A 41 -9.87 -2.75 -11.15
CA THR A 41 -9.64 -1.44 -10.50
C THR A 41 -10.25 -1.37 -9.11
N GLY A 42 -11.24 -2.22 -8.79
CA GLY A 42 -11.87 -2.27 -7.47
C GLY A 42 -10.90 -2.63 -6.34
N GLY A 43 -9.90 -3.47 -6.60
CA GLY A 43 -8.90 -3.86 -5.60
C GLY A 43 -7.87 -2.77 -5.28
N ILE A 44 -7.53 -1.94 -6.26
CA ILE A 44 -6.49 -0.90 -6.09
C ILE A 44 -7.08 0.34 -5.39
N GLU A 45 -8.30 0.73 -5.74
CA GLU A 45 -8.98 1.87 -5.12
C GLU A 45 -9.26 1.63 -3.64
N THR A 46 -9.69 0.42 -3.29
CA THR A 46 -9.91 -0.02 -1.91
C THR A 46 -8.60 -0.01 -1.11
N ASN A 47 -7.50 -0.55 -1.62
CA ASN A 47 -6.21 -0.52 -0.94
C ASN A 47 -5.71 0.91 -0.67
N ARG A 48 -5.90 1.83 -1.64
CA ARG A 48 -5.50 3.23 -1.48
C ARG A 48 -6.33 3.95 -0.42
N GLN A 49 -7.63 3.70 -0.41
CA GLN A 49 -8.55 4.27 0.57
C GLN A 49 -8.24 3.76 1.99
N LEU A 50 -8.02 2.45 2.15
CA LEU A 50 -7.61 1.85 3.42
C LEU A 50 -6.25 2.39 3.89
N GLY A 51 -5.31 2.60 2.98
CA GLY A 51 -4.04 3.28 3.28
C GLY A 51 -4.25 4.71 3.82
N GLY A 52 -5.21 5.45 3.25
CA GLY A 52 -5.61 6.77 3.74
C GLY A 52 -6.17 6.74 5.17
N TYR A 53 -7.04 5.77 5.48
CA TYR A 53 -7.55 5.60 6.84
C TYR A 53 -6.45 5.24 7.84
N LYS A 54 -5.47 4.41 7.46
CA LYS A 54 -4.29 4.14 8.31
C LYS A 54 -3.49 5.42 8.58
N ALA A 55 -3.28 6.24 7.56
CA ALA A 55 -2.60 7.53 7.74
C ALA A 55 -3.36 8.46 8.70
N THR A 56 -4.69 8.46 8.64
CA THR A 56 -5.54 9.21 9.58
C THR A 56 -5.32 8.76 11.03
N LEU A 57 -5.09 7.47 11.29
CA LEU A 57 -4.80 6.96 12.64
C LEU A 57 -3.43 7.40 13.16
N SER A 58 -2.42 7.42 12.29
CA SER A 58 -1.05 7.79 12.67
C SER A 58 -0.81 9.30 12.76
N ASN A 59 -1.64 10.12 12.11
CA ASN A 59 -1.46 11.57 12.12
C ASN A 59 -1.83 12.15 13.49
N PRO A 60 -0.90 12.82 14.22
CA PRO A 60 -1.21 13.42 15.50
C PRO A 60 -2.21 14.59 15.41
N ASN A 61 -2.34 15.21 14.23
CA ASN A 61 -3.19 16.37 13.99
C ASN A 61 -4.62 16.01 13.55
N THR A 62 -5.00 14.73 13.53
CA THR A 62 -6.38 14.32 13.23
C THR A 62 -7.22 14.25 14.49
N SER A 63 -8.51 14.57 14.36
CA SER A 63 -9.44 14.51 15.47
C SER A 63 -9.73 13.07 15.90
N GLU A 64 -10.08 12.89 17.17
CA GLU A 64 -10.43 11.57 17.69
C GLU A 64 -11.65 10.96 17.01
N GLN A 65 -12.62 11.79 16.58
CA GLN A 65 -13.77 11.34 15.79
C GLN A 65 -13.34 10.80 14.41
N ALA A 66 -12.41 11.47 13.74
CA ALA A 66 -11.88 11.01 12.46
C ALA A 66 -11.10 9.70 12.60
N LYS A 67 -10.33 9.55 13.69
CA LYS A 67 -9.64 8.30 14.01
C LYS A 67 -10.62 7.18 14.34
N ALA A 68 -11.68 7.43 15.11
CA ALA A 68 -12.70 6.44 15.41
C ALA A 68 -13.35 5.89 14.13
N HIS A 69 -13.77 6.78 13.22
CA HIS A 69 -14.31 6.38 11.93
C HIS A 69 -13.29 5.61 11.07
N ALA A 70 -12.02 6.04 11.05
CA ALA A 70 -10.97 5.33 10.34
C ALA A 70 -10.77 3.90 10.87
N ARG A 71 -10.83 3.69 12.20
CA ARG A 71 -10.78 2.34 12.81
C ARG A 71 -11.95 1.48 12.38
N GLU A 72 -13.15 2.03 12.34
CA GLU A 72 -14.36 1.30 11.93
C GLU A 72 -14.25 0.81 10.48
N VAL A 73 -13.87 1.70 9.55
CA VAL A 73 -13.73 1.35 8.13
C VAL A 73 -12.61 0.32 7.93
N LEU A 74 -11.49 0.47 8.63
CA LEU A 74 -10.39 -0.49 8.56
C LEU A 74 -10.80 -1.86 9.12
N GLY A 75 -11.48 -1.89 10.27
CA GLY A 75 -11.98 -3.11 10.88
C GLY A 75 -12.98 -3.86 9.99
N ALA A 76 -13.92 -3.13 9.37
CA ALA A 76 -14.87 -3.70 8.42
C ALA A 76 -14.18 -4.32 7.19
N ALA A 77 -13.04 -3.78 6.78
CA ALA A 77 -12.22 -4.31 5.69
C ALA A 77 -11.26 -5.44 6.13
N GLY A 78 -11.35 -5.92 7.37
CA GLY A 78 -10.46 -6.95 7.92
C GLY A 78 -9.07 -6.46 8.29
N TYR A 79 -8.86 -5.14 8.32
CA TYR A 79 -7.63 -4.50 8.80
C TYR A 79 -7.82 -4.01 10.23
N SER A 80 -7.67 -4.89 11.21
CA SER A 80 -7.59 -4.47 12.61
C SER A 80 -6.15 -4.09 12.98
N ASP A 81 -6.00 -3.07 13.85
CA ASP A 81 -4.74 -2.81 14.59
C ASP A 81 -4.38 -3.97 15.54
N VAL A 82 -5.34 -4.86 15.79
CA VAL A 82 -5.13 -6.08 16.55
C VAL A 82 -4.40 -7.06 15.64
N ARG A 83 -3.20 -7.50 16.07
CA ARG A 83 -2.49 -8.67 15.51
C ARG A 83 -3.52 -9.75 15.22
N GLY A 84 -3.52 -10.29 14.00
CA GLY A 84 -4.51 -11.29 13.58
C GLY A 84 -4.65 -12.39 14.63
N GLU A 85 -5.89 -12.73 14.99
CA GLU A 85 -6.19 -13.77 15.96
C GLU A 85 -5.38 -15.04 15.63
N GLY A 86 -4.50 -15.43 16.57
CA GLY A 86 -3.63 -16.59 16.43
C GLY A 86 -2.15 -16.31 16.19
N VAL A 87 -1.71 -15.07 15.96
CA VAL A 87 -0.27 -14.75 15.91
C VAL A 87 0.23 -14.38 17.29
N THR A 88 0.97 -15.27 17.93
CA THR A 88 1.58 -14.99 19.23
C THR A 88 2.68 -13.94 19.11
N GLU A 89 3.00 -13.28 20.23
CA GLU A 89 4.12 -12.33 20.25
C GLU A 89 5.45 -13.00 19.91
N GLU A 90 5.62 -14.26 20.30
CA GLU A 90 6.80 -15.08 19.99
C GLU A 90 6.93 -15.37 18.49
N GLU A 91 5.82 -15.74 17.82
CA GLU A 91 5.82 -15.96 16.37
C GLU A 91 6.12 -14.68 15.61
N HIS A 92 5.55 -13.56 16.05
CA HIS A 92 5.86 -12.26 15.47
C HIS A 92 7.35 -11.93 15.61
N ASN A 93 7.93 -12.09 16.80
CA ASN A 93 9.34 -11.84 17.03
C ASN A 93 10.22 -12.76 16.18
N THR A 94 9.86 -14.04 16.07
CA THR A 94 10.55 -15.00 15.20
C THR A 94 10.55 -14.54 13.74
N ARG A 95 9.40 -14.06 13.22
CA ARG A 95 9.29 -13.53 11.86
C ARG A 95 10.10 -12.25 11.66
N VAL A 96 10.10 -11.35 12.65
CA VAL A 96 10.91 -10.12 12.63
C VAL A 96 12.40 -10.46 12.54
N LEU A 97 12.88 -11.36 13.39
CA LEU A 97 14.28 -11.80 13.38
C LEU A 97 14.65 -12.49 12.06
N ALA A 98 13.77 -13.33 11.51
CA ALA A 98 13.97 -13.95 10.21
C ALA A 98 14.07 -12.91 9.07
N GLY A 99 13.25 -11.86 9.13
CA GLY A 99 13.29 -10.73 8.18
C GLY A 99 14.62 -9.98 8.23
N TYR A 100 15.12 -9.65 9.42
CA TYR A 100 16.43 -9.02 9.58
C TYR A 100 17.59 -9.91 9.10
N LYS A 101 17.53 -11.23 9.34
CA LYS A 101 18.49 -12.18 8.76
C LYS A 101 18.46 -12.17 7.24
N ALA A 102 17.27 -12.16 6.64
CA ALA A 102 17.13 -12.05 5.18
C ALA A 102 17.71 -10.73 4.63
N ALA A 103 17.54 -9.62 5.35
CA ALA A 103 18.07 -8.31 4.96
C ALA A 103 19.62 -8.31 4.87
N LEU A 104 20.31 -9.01 5.77
CA LEU A 104 21.77 -9.15 5.73
C LEU A 104 22.26 -9.81 4.43
N HIS A 105 21.53 -10.81 3.94
CA HIS A 105 21.89 -11.56 2.73
C HIS A 105 21.38 -10.94 1.43
N ASN A 106 20.43 -10.00 1.51
CA ASN A 106 19.86 -9.39 0.31
C ASN A 106 20.87 -8.40 -0.34
N PRO A 107 21.25 -8.58 -1.62
CA PRO A 107 22.18 -7.69 -2.31
C PRO A 107 21.58 -6.30 -2.60
N ARG A 108 20.26 -6.14 -2.54
CA ARG A 108 19.57 -4.85 -2.75
C ARG A 108 19.49 -3.98 -1.49
N VAL A 109 19.93 -4.49 -0.35
CA VAL A 109 19.91 -3.76 0.92
C VAL A 109 21.25 -3.02 1.11
N SER A 110 21.20 -1.76 1.54
CA SER A 110 22.38 -0.92 1.75
C SER A 110 23.25 -1.43 2.90
N ALA A 111 24.52 -1.06 2.90
CA ALA A 111 25.44 -1.44 3.98
C ALA A 111 24.98 -0.92 5.35
N GLU A 112 24.50 0.33 5.43
CA GLU A 112 23.96 0.93 6.66
C GLU A 112 22.74 0.15 7.17
N ALA A 113 21.82 -0.24 6.29
CA ALA A 113 20.65 -1.03 6.68
C ALA A 113 21.04 -2.44 7.16
N LYS A 114 22.11 -3.03 6.60
CA LYS A 114 22.66 -4.31 7.07
C LYS A 114 23.31 -4.18 8.44
N GLN A 115 24.06 -3.11 8.70
CA GLN A 115 24.63 -2.85 10.02
C GLN A 115 23.55 -2.72 11.09
N HIS A 116 22.48 -1.96 10.78
CA HIS A 116 21.33 -1.87 11.68
C HIS A 116 20.64 -3.22 11.89
N ALA A 117 20.49 -4.03 10.84
CA ALA A 117 19.95 -5.39 10.95
C ALA A 117 20.83 -6.29 11.85
N GLU A 118 22.15 -6.17 11.75
CA GLU A 118 23.10 -6.92 12.60
C GLU A 118 22.99 -6.51 14.06
N GLU A 119 22.96 -5.21 14.35
CA GLU A 119 22.80 -4.68 15.71
C GLU A 119 21.49 -5.14 16.34
N PHE A 120 20.39 -5.08 15.57
CA PHE A 120 19.08 -5.57 16.02
C PHE A 120 19.11 -7.06 16.34
N LEU A 121 19.73 -7.89 15.49
CA LEU A 121 19.85 -9.32 15.73
C LEU A 121 20.73 -9.62 16.95
N ARG A 122 21.83 -8.88 17.15
CA ARG A 122 22.71 -9.01 18.32
C ARG A 122 21.99 -8.66 19.62
N ALA A 123 21.26 -7.56 19.64
CA ALA A 123 20.48 -7.12 20.80
C ALA A 123 19.39 -8.13 21.20
N ASN A 124 18.83 -8.84 20.22
CA ASN A 124 17.81 -9.87 20.44
C ASN A 124 18.40 -11.31 20.57
N GLY A 125 19.71 -11.46 20.66
CA GLY A 125 20.37 -12.76 20.83
C GLY A 125 20.21 -13.73 19.66
N ALA A 126 19.97 -13.21 18.45
CA ALA A 126 19.67 -13.97 17.25
C ALA A 126 20.82 -14.00 16.23
N LEU A 127 21.99 -13.47 16.60
CA LEU A 127 23.22 -13.42 15.82
C LEU A 127 24.16 -14.59 16.12
#